data_AF-A0AAV0W572-F1
#
_entry.id   AF-A0AAV0W572-F1
#
_cell.length_a   1.000
_cell.length_b   1.000
_cell.length_c   1.000
_cell.angle_alpha   90.00
_cell.angle_beta   90.00
_cell.angle_gamma   90.00
#
_symmetry.space_group_name_H-M   'P 1'
#
loop_
_entity.id
_entity.type
_entity.pdbx_description
1 polymer ?
#
loop_
_entity_poly.entity_id
_entity_poly.type
_entity_poly.pdbx_seq_one_letter_code
_entity_poly.pdbx_strand_id
1 'polypeptide(L)'
;MHYTCNVACSRLSGRAKKWSYTLGSIVLFNHFVERFRRHFWCPIKQEKVRQEFYRPHYHQDTSSLQEHTIDWINKVRYLYPPIPETEKIERLLSHYPRSISNTIRNLRLQTVDELVNEISYYEYTPKPMNNNQNNQLSINSATNRDGNEVSNANNSSQDNGNMNDNSRYHG
;
A
#
# COMPACT_ATOMS: atom_id res chain seq x y z
N MET A 1 -8.17 15.44 44.68
CA MET A 1 -7.70 14.82 43.41
C MET A 1 -8.01 13.31 43.27
N HIS A 2 -8.84 12.69 44.12
CA HIS A 2 -9.18 11.25 43.99
C HIS A 2 -10.29 10.94 42.97
N TYR A 3 -11.13 11.94 42.65
CA TYR A 3 -12.31 11.76 41.79
C TYR A 3 -11.98 11.37 40.34
N THR A 4 -10.86 11.85 39.79
CA THR A 4 -10.52 11.69 38.37
C THR A 4 -10.08 10.26 38.00
N CYS A 5 -9.44 9.52 38.91
CA CYS A 5 -9.07 8.12 38.65
C CYS A 5 -10.28 7.20 38.60
N ASN A 6 -11.24 7.39 39.53
CA ASN A 6 -12.47 6.60 39.55
C ASN A 6 -13.32 6.82 38.29
N VAL A 7 -13.40 8.06 37.81
CA VAL A 7 -14.05 8.39 36.53
C VAL A 7 -13.31 7.79 35.33
N ALA A 8 -11.97 7.78 35.34
CA ALA A 8 -11.20 7.16 34.27
C ALA A 8 -11.44 5.63 34.23
N CYS A 9 -11.38 4.96 35.38
CA CYS A 9 -11.62 3.53 35.49
C CYS A 9 -13.04 3.12 35.09
N SER A 10 -14.06 3.94 35.39
CA SER A 10 -15.45 3.64 35.01
C SER A 10 -15.70 3.69 33.51
N ARG A 11 -14.87 4.43 32.76
CA ARG A 11 -14.92 4.51 31.28
C ARG A 11 -14.15 3.39 30.59
N LEU A 12 -13.37 2.59 31.31
CA LEU A 12 -12.65 1.46 30.72
C LEU A 12 -13.60 0.31 30.42
N SER A 13 -13.33 -0.41 29.33
CA SER A 13 -14.06 -1.60 28.92
C SER A 13 -13.09 -2.76 28.64
N GLY A 14 -13.65 -3.97 28.51
CA GLY A 14 -12.90 -5.18 28.14
C GLY A 14 -11.65 -5.44 29.00
N ARG A 15 -10.51 -5.65 28.34
CA ARG A 15 -9.21 -5.95 28.99
C ARG A 15 -8.70 -4.79 29.85
N ALA A 16 -8.97 -3.56 29.46
CA ALA A 16 -8.56 -2.38 30.23
C ALA A 16 -9.31 -2.29 31.56
N LYS A 17 -10.61 -2.61 31.56
CA LYS A 17 -11.41 -2.67 32.79
C LYS A 17 -10.89 -3.75 33.75
N LYS A 18 -10.61 -4.96 33.24
CA LYS A 18 -10.02 -6.04 34.04
C LYS A 18 -8.66 -5.65 34.62
N TRP A 19 -7.80 -5.02 33.82
CA TRP A 19 -6.51 -4.51 34.28
C TRP A 19 -6.67 -3.46 35.39
N SER A 20 -7.69 -2.60 35.32
CA SER A 20 -7.91 -1.56 36.34
C SER A 20 -8.14 -2.11 37.74
N TYR A 21 -8.69 -3.33 37.88
CA TYR A 21 -8.85 -3.99 39.18
C TYR A 21 -7.53 -4.40 39.83
N THR A 22 -6.43 -4.44 39.07
CA THR A 22 -5.08 -4.68 39.60
C THR A 22 -4.47 -3.43 40.22
N LEU A 23 -5.08 -2.26 39.98
CA LEU A 23 -4.67 -1.01 40.59
C LEU A 23 -5.29 -0.96 41.98
N GLY A 24 -4.47 -1.03 43.03
CA GLY A 24 -4.94 -0.95 44.42
C GLY A 24 -5.76 0.32 44.73
N SER A 25 -6.25 0.41 45.97
CA SER A 25 -7.29 1.36 46.39
C SER A 25 -6.97 2.86 46.26
N ILE A 26 -5.70 3.26 46.05
CA ILE A 26 -5.34 4.66 45.86
C ILE A 26 -4.32 4.78 44.72
N VAL A 27 -4.79 5.23 43.55
CA VAL A 27 -3.92 5.63 42.44
C VAL A 27 -4.24 7.08 42.09
N LEU A 28 -3.26 7.98 42.25
CA LEU A 28 -3.36 9.33 41.71
C LEU A 28 -3.50 9.24 40.19
N PHE A 29 -4.29 10.12 39.58
CA PHE A 29 -4.56 10.06 38.15
C PHE A 29 -3.28 10.04 37.28
N ASN A 30 -2.23 10.77 37.67
CA ASN A 30 -0.96 10.74 36.95
C ASN A 30 -0.29 9.36 36.97
N HIS A 31 -0.30 8.68 38.12
CA HIS A 31 0.20 7.30 38.23
C HIS A 31 -0.67 6.31 37.46
N PHE A 32 -1.99 6.54 37.41
CA PHE A 32 -2.88 5.75 36.56
C PHE A 32 -2.48 5.90 35.10
N VAL A 33 -2.32 7.13 34.60
CA VAL A 33 -1.93 7.39 33.21
C VAL A 33 -0.57 6.79 32.89
N GLU A 34 0.41 6.93 33.78
CA GLU A 34 1.74 6.36 33.63
C GLU A 34 1.69 4.83 33.54
N ARG A 35 0.99 4.17 34.48
CA ARG A 35 0.83 2.70 34.47
C ARG A 35 0.02 2.23 33.27
N PHE A 36 -1.02 2.95 32.88
CA PHE A 36 -1.84 2.65 31.70
C PHE A 36 -0.99 2.69 30.44
N ARG A 37 -0.21 3.76 30.25
CA ARG A 37 0.73 3.89 29.12
C ARG A 37 1.77 2.78 29.14
N ARG A 38 2.38 2.48 30.29
CA ARG A 38 3.34 1.37 30.41
C ARG A 38 2.73 0.00 30.09
N HIS A 39 1.46 -0.22 30.38
CA HIS A 39 0.84 -1.53 30.13
C HIS A 39 0.29 -1.63 28.69
N PHE A 40 -0.44 -0.62 28.23
CA PHE A 40 -1.16 -0.66 26.95
C PHE A 40 -0.41 -0.02 25.78
N TRP A 41 0.49 0.93 26.04
CA TRP A 41 1.18 1.74 25.03
C TRP A 41 2.68 1.89 25.33
N CYS A 42 3.32 0.80 25.73
CA CYS A 42 4.74 0.78 26.07
C CYS A 42 5.63 1.04 24.84
N PRO A 43 6.92 1.40 25.03
CA PRO A 43 7.84 1.67 23.93
C PRO A 43 7.91 0.54 22.89
N ILE A 44 7.91 -0.73 23.32
CA ILE A 44 7.94 -1.89 22.42
C ILE A 44 6.70 -1.95 21.51
N LYS A 45 5.51 -1.62 22.04
CA LYS A 45 4.28 -1.59 21.25
C LYS A 45 4.27 -0.43 20.26
N GLN A 46 4.73 0.74 20.70
CA GLN A 46 4.88 1.91 19.84
C GLN A 46 5.86 1.63 18.70
N GLU A 47 6.99 1.00 19.01
CA GLU A 47 7.98 0.63 18.01
C GLU A 47 7.43 -0.39 17.01
N LYS A 48 6.66 -1.38 17.47
CA LYS A 48 5.98 -2.31 16.55
C LYS A 48 5.04 -1.58 15.59
N VAL A 49 4.24 -0.63 16.09
CA VAL A 49 3.35 0.18 15.25
C VAL A 49 4.16 1.04 14.27
N ARG A 50 5.28 1.63 14.72
CA ARG A 50 6.19 2.39 13.87
C ARG A 50 6.77 1.52 12.76
N GLN A 51 7.31 0.36 13.08
CA GLN A 51 7.85 -0.57 12.08
C GLN A 51 6.81 -0.99 11.06
N GLU A 52 5.58 -1.24 11.51
CA GLU A 52 4.46 -1.55 10.62
C GLU A 52 4.14 -0.39 9.67
N PHE A 53 4.10 0.84 10.19
CA PHE A 53 3.85 2.05 9.39
C PHE A 53 4.94 2.32 8.36
N TYR A 54 6.21 2.06 8.70
CA TYR A 54 7.36 2.29 7.83
C TYR A 54 7.56 1.19 6.80
N ARG A 55 6.98 0.02 7.01
CA ARG A 55 7.07 -1.10 6.09
C ARG A 55 6.15 -0.83 4.90
N PRO A 56 6.68 -0.69 3.68
CA PRO A 56 5.84 -0.56 2.50
C PRO A 56 5.04 -1.85 2.32
N HIS A 57 3.74 -1.71 2.18
CA HIS A 57 2.86 -2.78 1.76
C HIS A 57 1.74 -2.19 0.93
N TYR A 58 1.41 -2.82 -0.19
CA TYR A 58 0.29 -2.33 -0.97
C TYR A 58 -1.01 -2.53 -0.20
N HIS A 59 -1.83 -1.49 -0.16
CA HIS A 59 -3.21 -1.62 0.25
C HIS A 59 -3.88 -2.77 -0.54
N GLN A 60 -4.25 -3.84 0.19
CA GLN A 60 -4.81 -5.09 -0.33
C GLN A 60 -6.19 -5.40 0.26
N ASP A 61 -6.67 -4.53 1.14
CA ASP A 61 -7.94 -4.73 1.82
C ASP A 61 -9.12 -4.19 0.98
N THR A 62 -10.34 -4.34 1.49
CA THR A 62 -11.57 -3.92 0.81
C THR A 62 -12.01 -2.50 1.17
N SER A 63 -11.26 -1.80 2.03
CA SER A 63 -11.58 -0.43 2.43
C SER A 63 -11.23 0.56 1.33
N SER A 64 -11.73 1.78 1.44
CA SER A 64 -11.36 2.84 0.49
C SER A 64 -9.90 3.26 0.71
N LEU A 65 -9.26 3.80 -0.32
CA LEU A 65 -7.88 4.31 -0.17
C LEU A 65 -7.83 5.40 0.91
N GLN A 66 -8.90 6.22 0.97
CA GLN A 66 -9.05 7.26 1.97
C GLN A 66 -9.17 6.67 3.39
N GLU A 67 -10.02 5.67 3.59
CA GLU A 67 -10.24 5.01 4.89
C GLU A 67 -8.93 4.38 5.39
N HIS A 68 -8.21 3.69 4.51
CA HIS A 68 -6.89 3.15 4.81
C HIS A 68 -5.89 4.23 5.26
N THR A 69 -5.91 5.40 4.61
CA THR A 69 -5.08 6.55 5.01
C THR A 69 -5.40 6.99 6.43
N ILE A 70 -6.70 7.16 6.72
CA ILE A 70 -7.21 7.63 8.01
C ILE A 70 -6.86 6.64 9.12
N ASP A 71 -6.97 5.34 8.86
CA ASP A 71 -6.63 4.28 9.80
C ASP A 71 -5.15 4.33 10.20
N TRP A 72 -4.26 4.48 9.22
CA TRP A 72 -2.84 4.65 9.51
C TRP A 72 -2.54 5.92 10.31
N ILE A 73 -3.14 7.06 9.94
CA ILE A 73 -2.99 8.32 10.67
C ILE A 73 -3.41 8.13 12.14
N ASN A 74 -4.58 7.54 12.37
CA ASN A 74 -5.10 7.29 13.71
C ASN A 74 -4.19 6.37 14.52
N LYS A 75 -3.62 5.35 13.86
CA LYS A 75 -2.72 4.38 14.49
C LYS A 75 -1.39 5.02 14.91
N VAL A 76 -0.86 5.97 14.14
CA VAL A 76 0.44 6.62 14.43
C VAL A 76 0.35 7.92 15.22
N ARG A 77 -0.84 8.52 15.36
CA ARG A 77 -1.06 9.84 16.00
C ARG A 77 -0.44 9.98 17.39
N TYR A 78 -0.43 8.88 18.16
CA TYR A 78 0.03 8.87 19.56
C TYR A 78 1.41 8.23 19.74
N LEU A 79 2.19 8.06 18.66
CA LEU A 79 3.56 7.60 18.77
C LEU A 79 4.46 8.66 19.41
N TYR A 80 5.40 8.20 20.23
CA TYR A 80 6.49 9.00 20.75
C TYR A 80 7.84 8.41 20.30
N PRO A 81 8.76 9.22 19.73
CA PRO A 81 8.56 10.61 19.32
C PRO A 81 7.50 10.73 18.20
N PRO A 82 6.82 11.88 18.07
CA PRO A 82 5.88 12.09 16.97
C PRO A 82 6.61 12.03 15.63
N ILE A 83 5.95 11.47 14.62
CA ILE A 83 6.46 11.45 13.24
C ILE A 83 6.19 12.83 12.61
N PRO A 84 7.17 13.47 11.96
CA PRO A 84 6.94 14.69 11.18
C PRO A 84 5.87 14.50 10.10
N GLU A 85 5.08 15.53 9.81
CA GLU A 85 4.00 15.48 8.80
C GLU A 85 4.51 15.05 7.42
N THR A 86 5.60 15.66 6.95
CA THR A 86 6.23 15.33 5.66
C THR A 86 6.68 13.88 5.59
N GLU A 87 7.23 13.36 6.69
CA GLU A 87 7.60 11.95 6.78
C GLU A 87 6.36 11.04 6.79
N LYS A 88 5.29 11.40 7.50
CA LYS A 88 4.03 10.63 7.43
C LYS A 88 3.51 10.54 6.02
N ILE A 89 3.50 11.64 5.28
CA ILE A 89 3.04 11.68 3.88
C ILE A 89 3.88 10.72 3.04
N GLU A 90 5.21 10.83 3.07
CA GLU A 90 6.06 9.94 2.27
C GLU A 90 5.90 8.45 2.63
N ARG A 91 5.73 8.15 3.93
CA ARG A 91 5.48 6.77 4.38
C ARG A 91 4.11 6.28 3.93
N LEU A 92 3.05 7.06 4.10
CA LEU A 92 1.70 6.72 3.62
C LEU A 92 1.68 6.48 2.12
N LEU A 93 2.37 7.33 1.34
CA LEU A 93 2.49 7.15 -0.10
C LEU A 93 3.16 5.82 -0.49
N SER A 94 4.03 5.26 0.36
CA SER A 94 4.62 3.95 0.11
C SER A 94 3.64 2.77 0.22
N HIS A 95 2.43 2.99 0.72
CA HIS A 95 1.37 1.97 0.80
C HIS A 95 0.50 1.91 -0.46
N TYR A 96 0.69 2.84 -1.41
CA TYR A 96 -0.10 2.90 -2.64
C TYR A 96 0.70 2.47 -3.88
N PRO A 97 0.01 2.04 -4.95
CA PRO A 97 0.62 1.85 -6.26
C PRO A 97 1.43 3.08 -6.71
N ARG A 98 2.50 2.83 -7.48
CA ARG A 98 3.42 3.88 -7.94
C ARG A 98 2.72 4.98 -8.76
N SER A 99 1.68 4.64 -9.52
CA SER A 99 0.88 5.61 -10.30
C SER A 99 0.22 6.66 -9.40
N ILE A 100 -0.44 6.22 -8.33
CA ILE A 100 -1.06 7.08 -7.32
C ILE A 100 0.02 7.88 -6.60
N SER A 101 1.03 7.18 -6.09
CA SER A 101 2.10 7.77 -5.28
C SER A 101 2.82 8.90 -6.01
N ASN A 102 3.20 8.69 -7.28
CA ASN A 102 3.89 9.70 -8.07
C ASN A 102 2.99 10.90 -8.37
N THR A 103 1.71 10.66 -8.67
CA THR A 103 0.75 11.73 -8.94
C THR A 103 0.63 12.65 -7.73
N ILE A 104 0.45 12.07 -6.54
CA ILE A 104 0.30 12.83 -5.31
C ILE A 104 1.61 13.51 -4.88
N ARG A 105 2.77 12.86 -5.03
CA ARG A 105 4.08 13.49 -4.72
C ARG A 105 4.31 14.79 -5.48
N ASN A 106 3.83 14.90 -6.71
CA ASN A 106 3.97 16.11 -7.52
C ASN A 106 3.19 17.30 -6.94
N LEU A 107 2.19 17.06 -6.09
CA LEU A 107 1.39 18.10 -5.43
C LEU A 107 2.11 18.74 -4.24
N ARG A 108 3.20 18.13 -3.74
CA ARG A 108 4.03 18.66 -2.64
C ARG A 108 3.24 19.01 -1.37
N LEU A 109 2.33 18.12 -0.99
CA LEU A 109 1.49 18.27 0.20
C LEU A 109 2.33 18.44 1.47
N GLN A 110 1.84 19.25 2.40
CA GLN A 110 2.52 19.60 3.66
C GLN A 110 1.83 18.98 4.88
N THR A 111 0.56 18.60 4.75
CA THR A 111 -0.22 18.04 5.87
C THR A 111 -0.88 16.71 5.48
N VAL A 112 -1.14 15.84 6.46
CA VAL A 112 -1.87 14.60 6.16
C VAL A 112 -3.34 14.84 5.81
N ASP A 113 -3.93 15.98 6.23
CA ASP A 113 -5.30 16.34 5.85
C ASP A 113 -5.39 16.63 4.35
N GLU A 114 -4.41 17.33 3.77
CA GLU A 114 -4.28 17.50 2.32
C GLU A 114 -4.16 16.16 1.61
N LEU A 115 -3.37 15.22 2.16
CA LEU A 115 -3.22 13.88 1.59
C LEU A 115 -4.53 13.12 1.56
N VAL A 116 -5.30 13.15 2.65
CA VAL A 116 -6.61 12.50 2.74
C VAL A 116 -7.59 13.05 1.69
N ASN A 117 -7.58 14.37 1.48
CA ASN A 117 -8.42 15.00 0.47
C ASN A 117 -8.03 14.59 -0.96
N GLU A 118 -6.73 14.57 -1.27
CA GLU A 118 -6.24 14.18 -2.59
C GLU A 118 -6.46 12.70 -2.90
N ILE A 119 -6.31 11.82 -1.91
CA ILE A 119 -6.62 10.39 -2.07
C ILE A 119 -8.11 10.20 -2.33
N SER A 120 -8.97 10.91 -1.60
CA SER A 120 -10.42 10.90 -1.83
C SER A 120 -10.75 11.36 -3.26
N TYR A 121 -10.16 12.47 -3.70
CA TYR A 121 -10.33 12.95 -5.07
C TYR A 121 -9.89 11.92 -6.10
N TYR A 122 -8.73 11.30 -5.93
CA TYR A 122 -8.22 10.27 -6.84
C TYR A 122 -9.16 9.05 -6.93
N GLU A 123 -9.74 8.64 -5.81
CA GLU A 123 -10.62 7.48 -5.71
C GLU A 123 -11.98 7.71 -6.40
N TYR A 124 -12.56 8.91 -6.24
CA TYR A 124 -13.87 9.24 -6.80
C TYR A 124 -13.83 9.91 -8.18
N THR A 125 -12.65 10.26 -8.70
CA THR A 125 -12.52 10.82 -10.05
C THR A 125 -12.66 9.72 -11.11
N PRO A 126 -13.64 9.81 -12.04
CA PRO A 126 -13.80 8.83 -13.10
C PRO A 126 -12.53 8.74 -13.96
N LYS A 127 -11.92 7.55 -14.02
CA LYS A 127 -10.84 7.31 -14.98
C LYS A 127 -11.44 7.29 -16.38
N PRO A 128 -10.89 8.01 -17.37
CA PRO A 128 -11.40 7.96 -18.73
C PRO A 128 -11.37 6.52 -19.22
N MET A 129 -12.55 5.99 -19.53
CA MET A 129 -12.73 4.65 -20.05
C MET A 129 -12.14 4.63 -21.46
N ASN A 130 -10.97 4.01 -21.61
CA ASN A 130 -10.25 3.95 -22.88
C ASN A 130 -10.99 2.98 -23.82
N ASN A 131 -12.08 3.43 -24.44
CA ASN A 131 -12.80 2.71 -25.48
C ASN A 131 -11.99 2.71 -26.78
N ASN A 132 -10.86 2.01 -26.80
CA ASN A 132 -10.25 1.56 -28.04
C ASN A 132 -10.99 0.30 -28.53
N GLN A 133 -12.24 0.47 -28.94
CA GLN A 133 -12.86 -0.46 -29.87
C GLN A 133 -12.39 -0.07 -31.27
N ASN A 134 -11.47 -0.87 -31.79
CA ASN A 134 -11.04 -0.87 -33.18
C ASN A 134 -12.25 -0.82 -34.13
N ASN A 135 -12.57 0.35 -34.67
CA ASN A 135 -13.34 0.46 -35.91
C ASN A 135 -12.42 0.05 -37.06
N GLN A 136 -12.26 -1.25 -37.29
CA GLN A 136 -11.85 -1.73 -38.62
C GLN A 136 -13.09 -1.80 -39.50
N LEU A 137 -13.40 -0.68 -40.16
CA LEU A 137 -14.22 -0.67 -41.36
C LEU A 137 -13.37 -1.23 -42.50
N SER A 138 -13.53 -2.51 -42.83
CA SER A 138 -13.06 -3.05 -44.10
C SER A 138 -14.29 -3.39 -44.95
N ILE A 139 -14.70 -2.40 -45.75
CA ILE A 139 -15.64 -2.57 -46.86
C ILE A 139 -14.98 -1.90 -48.06
N ASN A 140 -14.42 -2.71 -48.96
CA ASN A 140 -14.80 -2.70 -50.39
C ASN A 140 -14.08 -3.82 -51.16
N SER A 141 -14.93 -4.73 -51.64
CA SER A 141 -14.71 -5.78 -52.63
C SER A 141 -14.78 -5.27 -54.07
N ALA A 142 -14.01 -5.91 -54.97
CA ALA A 142 -14.23 -6.15 -56.43
C ALA A 142 -12.93 -5.88 -57.24
N THR A 143 -12.48 -6.60 -58.28
CA THR A 143 -12.81 -7.86 -59.01
C THR A 143 -11.73 -8.08 -60.11
N ASN A 144 -11.61 -9.31 -60.64
CA ASN A 144 -10.98 -9.78 -61.93
C ASN A 144 -9.54 -10.35 -61.84
N ARG A 145 -9.32 -11.68 -61.95
CA ARG A 145 -9.28 -12.60 -63.13
C ARG A 145 -7.97 -12.53 -63.95
N ASP A 146 -7.08 -13.52 -63.80
CA ASP A 146 -6.70 -14.53 -64.82
C ASP A 146 -5.45 -15.32 -64.39
N GLY A 147 -5.41 -16.62 -64.73
CA GLY A 147 -4.47 -17.60 -64.19
C GLY A 147 -3.19 -17.84 -64.99
N ASN A 148 -2.26 -18.60 -64.37
CA ASN A 148 -1.56 -19.71 -65.02
C ASN A 148 -0.79 -20.55 -63.99
N GLU A 149 -0.97 -21.87 -64.08
CA GLU A 149 -0.20 -22.92 -63.40
C GLU A 149 1.24 -22.99 -63.93
N VAL A 150 2.22 -23.32 -63.08
CA VAL A 150 3.29 -24.30 -63.41
C VAL A 150 3.78 -24.97 -62.11
N SER A 151 3.72 -26.30 -62.12
CA SER A 151 4.19 -27.30 -61.16
C SER A 151 5.73 -27.36 -61.05
N ASN A 152 6.30 -27.87 -59.93
CA ASN A 152 7.01 -29.17 -59.87
C ASN A 152 7.92 -29.35 -58.60
N ALA A 153 7.63 -30.43 -57.87
CA ALA A 153 8.44 -31.43 -57.14
C ALA A 153 9.81 -31.17 -56.44
N ASN A 154 9.91 -31.81 -55.25
CA ASN A 154 11.07 -32.46 -54.57
C ASN A 154 12.22 -31.53 -54.09
N ASN A 155 12.81 -31.65 -52.89
CA ASN A 155 13.29 -32.86 -52.23
C ASN A 155 13.85 -32.56 -50.81
N SER A 156 13.87 -33.60 -49.96
CA SER A 156 14.84 -33.95 -48.91
C SER A 156 15.29 -32.95 -47.81
N SER A 157 15.05 -33.41 -46.58
CA SER A 157 15.83 -33.24 -45.35
C SER A 157 17.34 -33.08 -45.55
N GLN A 158 17.98 -32.18 -44.81
CA GLN A 158 19.27 -32.45 -44.17
C GLN A 158 19.58 -31.48 -43.04
N ASP A 159 19.48 -32.03 -41.84
CA ASP A 159 20.26 -31.69 -40.65
C ASP A 159 21.75 -31.70 -40.99
N ASN A 160 22.50 -30.72 -40.52
CA ASN A 160 23.97 -30.75 -40.54
C ASN A 160 24.54 -29.90 -39.40
N GLY A 161 24.68 -30.52 -38.24
CA GLY A 161 25.62 -30.08 -37.22
C GLY A 161 27.07 -30.27 -37.69
N ASN A 162 27.94 -29.32 -37.37
CA ASN A 162 29.38 -29.51 -37.45
C ASN A 162 30.02 -29.15 -36.10
N MET A 163 30.51 -30.17 -35.40
CA MET A 163 31.60 -30.11 -34.39
C MET A 163 32.83 -29.43 -35.03
N ASN A 164 33.87 -28.91 -34.39
CA ASN A 164 34.53 -29.09 -33.10
C ASN A 164 35.57 -27.96 -33.05
N ASP A 165 35.88 -27.33 -31.92
CA ASP A 165 37.29 -27.33 -31.50
C ASP A 165 37.45 -27.00 -30.01
N ASN A 166 38.46 -27.65 -29.48
CA ASN A 166 38.75 -27.94 -28.09
C ASN A 166 39.85 -26.97 -27.62
N SER A 167 39.68 -26.30 -26.48
CA SER A 167 40.86 -25.94 -25.69
C SER A 167 40.57 -25.86 -24.21
N ARG A 168 41.20 -26.80 -23.52
CA ARG A 168 41.28 -27.00 -22.09
C ARG A 168 42.63 -26.46 -21.67
N TYR A 169 42.68 -25.48 -20.77
CA TYR A 169 43.87 -25.25 -19.93
C TYR A 169 43.45 -25.01 -18.49
N HIS A 170 44.04 -25.86 -17.64
CA HIS A 170 44.12 -25.76 -16.20
C HIS A 170 45.05 -24.61 -15.80
N GLY A 171 44.72 -23.98 -14.68
CA GLY A 171 45.55 -23.08 -13.87
C GLY A 171 44.77 -22.73 -12.61
#